data_AF-A0AAP2H870-F1
#
_entry.id   AF-A0AAP2H870-F1
#
_cell.length_a   1.000
_cell.length_b   1.000
_cell.length_c   1.000
_cell.angle_alpha   90.00
_cell.angle_beta   90.00
_cell.angle_gamma   90.00
#
_symmetry.space_group_name_H-M   'P 1'
#
loop_
_entity.id
_entity.type
_entity.pdbx_description
1 polymer ?
#
loop_
_entity_poly.entity_id
_entity_poly.type
_entity_poly.pdbx_seq_one_letter_code
_entity_poly.pdbx_strand_id
1 'polypeptide(L)'
;MSRPSAQSPSRFDGLAGWLAAACCVVAVLGFAAALPAFSHAQHPLGLLGARGVPGAVFFNLLGFVLPGLLAAWTFVRLRGRLPDGIGRLAPLGAWMLVISALAFAAQGLLTLDPHDLDGAVSQRHATAWLLWWLAFAPGALLLGMGVLREHAWRHVAVVFLVAGALAVVLNVLPPAVLVGPLAQRLLLLVWLASVVVASRSR
;
A
#
# COMPACT_ATOMS: atom_id res chain seq x y z
N MET A 1 3.29 -2.51 37.54
CA MET A 1 2.83 -2.98 36.21
C MET A 1 4.05 -3.16 35.33
N SER A 2 4.43 -4.42 35.06
CA SER A 2 5.51 -4.77 34.13
C SER A 2 5.14 -4.36 32.71
N ARG A 3 5.93 -3.47 32.10
CA ARG A 3 5.72 -3.05 30.70
C ARG A 3 5.97 -4.25 29.77
N PRO A 4 5.11 -4.50 28.76
CA PRO A 4 5.38 -5.55 27.80
C PRO A 4 6.63 -5.19 26.99
N SER A 5 7.59 -6.11 26.95
CA SER A 5 8.81 -5.98 26.15
C SER A 5 8.49 -5.82 24.67
N ALA A 6 9.22 -4.94 23.97
CA ALA A 6 9.13 -4.78 22.52
C ALA A 6 9.19 -6.16 21.82
N GLN A 7 8.21 -6.44 20.96
CA GLN A 7 8.11 -7.75 20.31
C GLN A 7 9.22 -7.91 19.26
N SER A 8 9.93 -9.04 19.26
CA SER A 8 10.82 -9.35 18.15
C SER A 8 10.00 -9.79 16.92
N PRO A 9 10.39 -9.40 15.69
CA PRO A 9 9.69 -9.87 14.49
C PRO A 9 9.84 -11.39 14.36
N SER A 10 8.71 -12.06 14.18
CA SER A 10 8.69 -13.48 13.85
C SER A 10 9.21 -13.71 12.42
N ARG A 11 9.58 -14.95 12.09
CA ARG A 11 9.92 -15.31 10.69
C ARG A 11 8.79 -15.00 9.73
N PHE A 12 7.54 -15.18 10.18
CA PHE A 12 6.37 -14.86 9.39
C PHE A 12 6.24 -13.35 9.14
N ASP A 13 6.55 -12.51 10.13
CA ASP A 13 6.51 -11.05 9.97
C ASP A 13 7.41 -10.60 8.82
N GLY A 14 8.65 -11.09 8.75
CA GLY A 14 9.58 -10.76 7.66
C GLY A 14 9.17 -11.33 6.28
N LEU A 15 8.49 -12.49 6.25
CA LEU A 15 8.00 -13.08 5.01
C LEU A 15 6.73 -12.39 4.49
N ALA A 16 5.85 -11.93 5.38
CA ALA A 16 4.56 -11.33 5.02
C ALA A 16 4.72 -10.14 4.07
N GLY A 17 5.73 -9.29 4.29
CA GLY A 17 5.98 -8.14 3.41
C GLY A 17 6.44 -8.56 2.00
N TRP A 18 7.32 -9.56 1.91
CA TRP A 18 7.75 -10.10 0.61
C TRP A 18 6.62 -10.85 -0.10
N LEU A 19 5.80 -11.61 0.63
CA LEU A 19 4.63 -12.28 0.07
C LEU A 19 3.62 -11.26 -0.46
N ALA A 20 3.37 -10.16 0.26
CA ALA A 20 2.51 -9.08 -0.23
C ALA A 20 3.04 -8.51 -1.56
N ALA A 21 4.33 -8.18 -1.62
CA ALA A 21 4.96 -7.66 -2.82
C ALA A 21 4.94 -8.67 -3.98
N ALA A 22 5.32 -9.92 -3.73
CA ALA A 22 5.35 -10.97 -4.74
C ALA A 22 3.95 -11.28 -5.27
N CYS A 23 2.96 -11.49 -4.40
CA CYS A 23 1.57 -11.74 -4.81
C CYS A 23 1.04 -10.60 -5.69
N CYS A 24 1.23 -9.34 -5.25
CA CYS A 24 0.76 -8.19 -5.99
C CYS A 24 1.46 -8.07 -7.36
N VAL A 25 2.79 -8.07 -7.39
CA VAL A 25 3.56 -7.88 -8.63
C VAL A 25 3.31 -9.01 -9.62
N VAL A 26 3.32 -10.27 -9.16
CA VAL A 26 3.07 -11.43 -10.02
C VAL A 26 1.63 -11.41 -10.56
N ALA A 27 0.63 -11.05 -9.75
CA ALA A 27 -0.73 -10.91 -10.23
C ALA A 27 -0.84 -9.78 -11.26
N VAL A 28 -0.24 -8.62 -11.01
CA VAL A 28 -0.26 -7.50 -11.96
C VAL A 28 0.38 -7.86 -13.29
N LEU A 29 1.58 -8.44 -13.27
CA LEU A 29 2.28 -8.80 -14.50
C LEU A 29 1.60 -9.97 -15.23
N GLY A 30 1.17 -11.00 -14.50
CA GLY A 30 0.54 -12.18 -15.07
C GLY A 30 -0.80 -11.88 -15.73
N PHE A 31 -1.68 -11.14 -15.06
CA PHE A 31 -3.00 -10.80 -15.61
C PHE A 31 -2.91 -9.73 -16.70
N ALA A 32 -1.96 -8.79 -16.60
CA ALA A 32 -1.68 -7.85 -17.69
C ALA A 32 -1.19 -8.56 -18.95
N ALA A 33 -0.25 -9.51 -18.81
CA ALA A 33 0.26 -10.28 -19.95
C ALA A 33 -0.82 -11.17 -20.60
N ALA A 34 -1.81 -11.62 -19.83
CA ALA A 34 -2.93 -12.42 -20.32
C ALA A 34 -4.04 -11.58 -21.00
N LEU A 35 -3.96 -10.24 -20.96
CA LEU A 35 -4.97 -9.34 -21.51
C LEU A 35 -4.36 -8.47 -22.63
N PRO A 36 -4.44 -8.87 -23.91
CA PRO A 36 -3.70 -8.23 -25.01
C PRO A 36 -3.99 -6.72 -25.18
N ALA A 37 -5.20 -6.28 -24.84
CA ALA A 37 -5.58 -4.87 -24.91
C ALA A 37 -5.01 -4.02 -23.75
N PHE A 38 -4.39 -4.64 -22.73
CA PHE A 38 -3.94 -3.93 -21.54
C PHE A 38 -2.60 -3.23 -21.74
N SER A 39 -2.64 -1.91 -21.83
CA SER A 39 -1.46 -1.05 -21.67
C SER A 39 -1.28 -0.53 -20.23
N HIS A 40 -0.11 -0.75 -19.64
CA HIS A 40 0.28 -0.18 -18.34
C HIS A 40 0.32 1.36 -18.32
N ALA A 41 0.56 1.98 -19.49
CA ALA A 41 0.65 3.43 -19.62
C ALA A 41 -0.71 4.10 -19.81
N GLN A 42 -1.73 3.35 -20.27
CA GLN A 42 -3.03 3.91 -20.63
C GLN A 42 -4.14 3.49 -19.65
N HIS A 43 -4.08 2.27 -19.13
CA HIS A 43 -5.16 1.73 -18.31
C HIS A 43 -4.86 1.83 -16.82
N PRO A 44 -5.85 2.13 -15.97
CA PRO A 44 -5.70 2.05 -14.53
C PRO A 44 -5.49 0.60 -14.08
N LEU A 45 -4.80 0.39 -12.96
CA LEU A 45 -4.55 -0.95 -12.44
C LEU A 45 -5.85 -1.71 -12.13
N GLY A 46 -6.87 -0.99 -11.67
CA GLY A 46 -8.19 -1.54 -11.35
C GLY A 46 -8.89 -2.18 -12.56
N LEU A 47 -8.48 -1.88 -13.78
CA LEU A 47 -9.04 -2.50 -14.98
C LEU A 47 -8.83 -4.02 -15.01
N LEU A 48 -7.70 -4.54 -14.52
CA LEU A 48 -7.43 -5.98 -14.48
C LEU A 48 -8.42 -6.74 -13.57
N GLY A 49 -9.04 -6.04 -12.63
CA GLY A 49 -10.04 -6.56 -11.69
C GLY A 49 -11.46 -6.09 -11.98
N ALA A 50 -11.67 -5.47 -13.14
CA ALA A 50 -12.94 -4.85 -13.46
C ALA A 50 -14.00 -5.86 -13.91
N ARG A 51 -15.27 -5.48 -13.80
CA ARG A 51 -16.39 -6.34 -14.21
C ARG A 51 -16.29 -6.70 -15.69
N GLY A 52 -16.54 -7.97 -15.99
CA GLY A 52 -16.47 -8.50 -17.36
C GLY A 52 -15.07 -8.83 -17.85
N VAL A 53 -14.01 -8.50 -17.09
CA VAL A 53 -12.64 -8.87 -17.46
C VAL A 53 -12.37 -10.33 -17.09
N PRO A 54 -11.87 -11.17 -18.03
CA PRO A 54 -11.53 -12.56 -17.74
C PRO A 54 -10.53 -12.67 -16.58
N GLY A 55 -10.85 -13.51 -15.59
CA GLY A 55 -10.00 -13.70 -14.42
C GLY A 55 -10.04 -12.58 -13.37
N ALA A 56 -10.90 -11.56 -13.51
CA ALA A 56 -10.99 -10.41 -12.62
C ALA A 56 -11.09 -10.79 -11.13
N VAL A 57 -11.86 -11.82 -10.77
CA VAL A 57 -11.99 -12.29 -9.38
C VAL A 57 -10.65 -12.74 -8.82
N PHE A 58 -9.88 -13.53 -9.59
CA PHE A 58 -8.57 -14.00 -9.16
C PHE A 58 -7.56 -12.86 -9.08
N PHE A 59 -7.59 -11.92 -10.02
CA PHE A 59 -6.78 -10.72 -9.95
C PHE A 59 -7.12 -9.89 -8.70
N ASN A 60 -8.40 -9.68 -8.40
CA ASN A 60 -8.82 -8.93 -7.22
C ASN A 60 -8.35 -9.58 -5.92
N LEU A 61 -8.42 -10.91 -5.84
CA LEU A 61 -7.93 -11.65 -4.67
C LEU A 61 -6.41 -11.55 -4.52
N LEU A 62 -5.66 -11.81 -5.59
CA LEU A 62 -4.19 -11.92 -5.53
C LEU A 62 -3.46 -10.58 -5.65
N GLY A 63 -4.05 -9.63 -6.38
CA GLY A 63 -3.51 -8.31 -6.69
C GLY A 63 -3.91 -7.22 -5.69
N PHE A 64 -5.06 -7.36 -5.01
CA PHE A 64 -5.54 -6.39 -4.02
C PHE A 64 -5.77 -6.99 -2.62
N VAL A 65 -6.69 -7.95 -2.48
CA VAL A 65 -7.16 -8.42 -1.16
C VAL A 65 -6.03 -9.04 -0.34
N LEU A 66 -5.40 -10.09 -0.85
CA LEU A 66 -4.31 -10.79 -0.16
C LEU A 66 -3.12 -9.86 0.17
N PRO A 67 -2.54 -9.10 -0.78
CA PRO A 67 -1.44 -8.21 -0.47
C PRO A 67 -1.83 -7.09 0.51
N GLY A 68 -3.05 -6.55 0.41
CA GLY A 68 -3.55 -5.54 1.36
C GLY A 68 -3.68 -6.10 2.78
N LEU A 69 -4.19 -7.33 2.95
CA LEU A 69 -4.28 -7.98 4.27
C LEU A 69 -2.91 -8.31 4.86
N LEU A 70 -1.96 -8.78 4.03
CA LEU A 70 -0.57 -9.02 4.46
C LEU A 70 0.15 -7.73 4.85
N ALA A 71 -0.11 -6.63 4.13
CA ALA A 71 0.40 -5.31 4.47
C ALA A 71 -0.22 -4.79 5.78
N ALA A 72 -1.53 -4.96 5.98
CA ALA A 72 -2.21 -4.57 7.21
C ALA A 72 -1.64 -5.33 8.42
N TRP A 73 -1.45 -6.65 8.30
CA TRP A 73 -0.73 -7.45 9.28
C TRP A 73 0.64 -6.84 9.59
N THR A 74 1.43 -6.58 8.55
CA THR A 74 2.78 -6.02 8.68
C THR A 74 2.80 -4.70 9.45
N PHE A 75 1.87 -3.79 9.18
CA PHE A 75 1.80 -2.49 9.86
C PHE A 75 1.25 -2.57 11.29
N VAL A 76 0.32 -3.49 11.59
CA VAL A 76 -0.08 -3.80 12.98
C VAL A 76 1.11 -4.32 13.78
N ARG A 77 1.90 -5.22 13.20
CA ARG A 77 3.11 -5.76 13.83
C ARG A 77 4.20 -4.71 13.96
N LEU A 78 4.34 -3.80 13.00
CA LEU A 78 5.23 -2.63 13.10
C LEU A 78 4.83 -1.73 14.28
N ARG A 79 3.53 -1.45 14.42
CA ARG A 79 3.00 -0.65 15.53
C ARG A 79 3.37 -1.25 16.90
N GLY A 80 3.32 -2.58 17.04
CA GLY A 80 3.70 -3.29 18.27
C GLY A 80 5.21 -3.34 18.55
N ARG A 81 6.04 -2.95 17.57
CA ARG A 81 7.51 -2.92 17.67
C ARG A 81 8.09 -1.55 17.94
N LEU A 82 7.29 -0.50 17.88
CA LEU A 82 7.76 0.86 18.11
C LEU A 82 8.41 0.98 19.51
N PRO A 83 9.50 1.77 19.66
CA PRO A 83 10.16 1.99 20.94
C PRO A 83 9.23 2.44 22.05
N ASP A 84 9.52 2.01 23.28
CA ASP A 84 8.81 2.47 24.47
C ASP A 84 9.02 3.97 24.67
N GLY A 85 7.96 4.68 25.04
CA GLY A 85 8.01 6.13 25.27
C GLY A 85 8.06 6.98 24.00
N ILE A 86 7.94 6.38 22.81
CA ILE A 86 7.89 7.13 21.57
C ILE A 86 6.69 8.08 21.53
N GLY A 87 6.89 9.26 20.94
CA GLY A 87 5.84 10.28 20.79
C GLY A 87 4.64 9.78 19.97
N ARG A 88 3.52 10.51 20.04
CA ARG A 88 2.22 10.10 19.44
C ARG A 88 2.23 9.95 17.90
N LEU A 89 3.19 10.59 17.23
CA LEU A 89 3.24 10.61 15.76
C LEU A 89 3.45 9.21 15.16
N ALA A 90 4.42 8.45 15.67
CA ALA A 90 4.72 7.13 15.11
C ALA A 90 3.57 6.11 15.27
N PRO A 91 2.93 6.00 16.45
CA PRO A 91 1.71 5.22 16.63
C PRO A 91 0.57 5.59 15.69
N LEU A 92 0.32 6.89 15.51
CA LEU A 92 -0.74 7.38 14.62
C LEU A 92 -0.41 7.04 13.17
N GLY A 93 0.84 7.29 12.75
CA GLY A 93 1.31 6.97 11.41
C GLY A 93 1.15 5.48 11.09
N ALA A 94 1.52 4.60 12.02
CA ALA A 94 1.35 3.16 11.83
C ALA A 94 -0.13 2.74 11.65
N TRP A 95 -1.07 3.33 12.40
CA TRP A 95 -2.50 3.06 12.19
C TRP A 95 -3.03 3.60 10.86
N MET A 96 -2.53 4.75 10.40
CA MET A 96 -2.86 5.26 9.06
C MET A 96 -2.33 4.32 7.96
N LEU A 97 -1.15 3.72 8.14
CA LEU A 97 -0.63 2.70 7.23
C LEU A 97 -1.49 1.43 7.22
N VAL A 98 -2.08 1.04 8.36
CA VAL A 98 -3.06 -0.07 8.42
C VAL A 98 -4.33 0.31 7.63
N ILE A 99 -4.87 1.51 7.81
CA ILE A 99 -6.03 2.00 7.05
C ILE A 99 -5.73 2.00 5.55
N SER A 100 -4.54 2.47 5.16
CA SER A 100 -4.05 2.42 3.78
C SER A 100 -4.09 0.99 3.23
N ALA A 101 -3.53 0.03 3.95
CA ALA A 101 -3.49 -1.37 3.53
C ALA A 101 -4.88 -2.01 3.40
N LEU A 102 -5.81 -1.69 4.32
CA LEU A 102 -7.19 -2.14 4.24
C LEU A 102 -7.94 -1.50 3.07
N ALA A 103 -7.68 -0.21 2.79
CA ALA A 103 -8.24 0.46 1.63
C ALA A 103 -7.73 -0.15 0.31
N PHE A 104 -6.46 -0.53 0.24
CA PHE A 104 -5.90 -1.29 -0.89
C PHE A 104 -6.60 -2.64 -1.06
N ALA A 105 -6.80 -3.40 0.02
CA ALA A 105 -7.55 -4.65 -0.02
C ALA A 105 -9.00 -4.44 -0.50
N ALA A 106 -9.65 -3.37 -0.03
CA ALA A 106 -11.02 -3.04 -0.39
C ALA A 106 -11.21 -2.79 -1.89
N GLN A 107 -10.18 -2.34 -2.62
CA GLN A 107 -10.25 -2.20 -4.08
C GLN A 107 -10.56 -3.52 -4.80
N GLY A 108 -10.18 -4.67 -4.24
CA GLY A 108 -10.51 -5.99 -4.79
C GLY A 108 -11.95 -6.43 -4.50
N LEU A 109 -12.58 -5.87 -3.47
CA LEU A 109 -13.99 -6.14 -3.14
C LEU A 109 -14.93 -5.16 -3.86
N LEU A 110 -14.47 -3.92 -4.02
CA LEU A 110 -15.18 -2.82 -4.67
C LEU A 110 -14.72 -2.74 -6.13
N THR A 111 -15.22 -3.66 -6.96
CA THR A 111 -14.78 -3.80 -8.36
C THR A 111 -15.08 -2.56 -9.20
N LEU A 112 -14.18 -2.19 -10.10
CA LEU A 112 -14.41 -1.15 -11.11
C LEU A 112 -15.42 -1.60 -12.17
N ASP A 113 -16.30 -0.70 -12.62
CA ASP A 113 -17.16 -0.92 -13.78
C ASP A 113 -16.65 -0.11 -14.99
N PRO A 114 -16.05 -0.76 -16.00
CA PRO A 114 -15.47 -0.04 -17.15
C PRO A 114 -16.49 0.69 -18.01
N HIS A 115 -17.76 0.29 -17.96
CA HIS A 115 -18.83 0.84 -18.79
C HIS A 115 -19.53 2.04 -18.14
N ASP A 116 -19.31 2.25 -16.84
CA ASP A 116 -19.90 3.35 -16.08
C ASP A 116 -18.90 3.83 -15.02
N LEU A 117 -17.96 4.68 -15.45
CA LEU A 117 -16.87 5.19 -14.60
C LEU A 117 -17.39 6.17 -13.54
N ASP A 118 -18.47 6.88 -13.83
CA ASP A 118 -19.07 7.87 -12.92
C ASP A 118 -20.16 7.25 -12.02
N GLY A 119 -20.56 6.01 -12.30
CA GLY A 119 -21.52 5.25 -11.52
C GLY A 119 -21.09 4.96 -10.09
N ALA A 120 -22.08 4.69 -9.22
CA ALA A 120 -21.87 4.46 -7.79
C ALA A 120 -20.90 3.31 -7.48
N VAL A 121 -20.79 2.31 -8.36
CA VAL A 121 -19.86 1.19 -8.20
C VAL A 121 -18.41 1.64 -8.43
N SER A 122 -18.16 2.32 -9.55
CA SER A 122 -16.83 2.84 -9.88
C SER A 122 -16.37 3.89 -8.89
N GLN A 123 -17.27 4.73 -8.38
CA GLN A 123 -16.98 5.68 -7.30
C GLN A 123 -16.54 5.00 -6.00
N ARG A 124 -17.10 3.84 -5.63
CA ARG A 124 -16.64 3.07 -4.46
C ARG A 124 -15.22 2.56 -4.65
N HIS A 125 -14.90 2.03 -5.85
CA HIS A 125 -13.53 1.63 -6.19
C HIS A 125 -12.57 2.83 -6.10
N ALA A 126 -12.96 3.95 -6.70
CA ALA A 126 -12.17 5.19 -6.69
C ALA A 126 -11.96 5.73 -5.27
N THR A 127 -12.96 5.61 -4.39
CA THR A 127 -12.86 6.01 -2.98
C THR A 127 -11.86 5.14 -2.22
N ALA A 128 -11.89 3.82 -2.43
CA ALA A 128 -10.90 2.92 -1.83
C ALA A 128 -9.48 3.22 -2.33
N TRP A 129 -9.34 3.51 -3.63
CA TRP A 129 -8.08 3.95 -4.21
C TRP A 129 -7.57 5.29 -3.62
N LEU A 130 -8.45 6.29 -3.49
CA LEU A 130 -8.13 7.57 -2.87
C LEU A 130 -7.70 7.39 -1.42
N LEU A 131 -8.47 6.63 -0.65
CA LEU A 131 -8.20 6.38 0.76
C LEU A 131 -6.87 5.64 0.96
N TRP A 132 -6.51 4.72 0.06
CA TRP A 132 -5.23 4.00 0.12
C TRP A 132 -4.04 4.95 0.15
N TRP A 133 -3.93 5.89 -0.81
CA TRP A 133 -2.78 6.78 -0.86
C TRP A 133 -2.90 7.96 0.12
N LEU A 134 -4.12 8.47 0.35
CA LEU A 134 -4.37 9.54 1.32
C LEU A 134 -4.10 9.11 2.76
N ALA A 135 -4.27 7.82 3.09
CA ALA A 135 -3.84 7.30 4.38
C ALA A 135 -2.33 6.99 4.38
N PHE A 136 -1.79 6.50 3.25
CA PHE A 136 -0.37 6.16 3.13
C PHE A 136 0.55 7.38 3.32
N ALA A 137 0.32 8.46 2.56
CA ALA A 137 1.22 9.60 2.53
C ALA A 137 1.42 10.24 3.92
N PRO A 138 0.38 10.73 4.61
CA PRO A 138 0.51 11.21 5.98
C PRO A 138 0.91 10.11 6.96
N GLY A 139 0.47 8.86 6.79
CA GLY A 139 0.87 7.76 7.67
C GLY A 139 2.38 7.51 7.65
N ALA A 140 2.97 7.53 6.46
CA ALA A 140 4.39 7.39 6.23
C ALA A 140 5.17 8.61 6.78
N LEU A 141 4.70 9.83 6.52
CA LEU A 141 5.32 11.05 7.06
C LEU A 141 5.30 11.07 8.59
N LEU A 142 4.15 10.76 9.21
CA LEU A 142 3.99 10.73 10.67
C LEU A 142 4.85 9.65 11.33
N LEU A 143 4.90 8.45 10.73
CA LEU A 143 5.79 7.39 11.19
C LEU A 143 7.25 7.84 11.10
N GLY A 144 7.66 8.36 9.94
CA GLY A 144 9.03 8.78 9.68
C GLY A 144 9.50 9.89 10.61
N MET A 145 8.68 10.94 10.79
CA MET A 145 8.94 12.02 11.75
C MET A 145 8.98 11.50 13.20
N GLY A 146 8.07 10.59 13.55
CA GLY A 146 7.94 10.07 14.91
C GLY A 146 9.11 9.21 15.36
N VAL A 147 9.84 8.58 14.43
CA VAL A 147 11.02 7.74 14.72
C VAL A 147 12.34 8.38 14.30
N LEU A 148 12.34 9.64 13.83
CA LEU A 148 13.53 10.30 13.27
C LEU A 148 14.67 10.48 14.28
N ARG A 149 14.31 10.69 15.56
CA ARG A 149 15.29 10.88 16.65
C ARG A 149 15.78 9.56 17.24
N GLU A 150 15.18 8.44 16.86
CA GLU A 150 15.54 7.12 17.33
C GLU A 150 16.63 6.52 16.44
N HIS A 151 17.87 6.44 16.96
CA HIS A 151 19.04 6.07 16.16
C HIS A 151 18.88 4.70 15.46
N ALA A 152 18.33 3.71 16.16
CA ALA A 152 18.05 2.37 15.60
C ALA A 152 17.02 2.41 14.44
N TRP A 153 16.11 3.37 14.47
CA TRP A 153 15.00 3.52 13.52
C TRP A 153 15.27 4.56 12.42
N ARG A 154 16.46 5.18 12.38
CA ARG A 154 16.78 6.24 11.43
C ARG A 154 16.62 5.81 9.97
N HIS A 155 16.94 4.55 9.65
CA HIS A 155 16.73 4.01 8.30
C HIS A 155 15.22 3.96 7.94
N VAL A 156 14.38 3.50 8.89
CA VAL A 156 12.91 3.51 8.75
C VAL A 156 12.41 4.94 8.57
N ALA A 157 12.94 5.87 9.38
CA ALA A 157 12.56 7.28 9.31
C ALA A 157 12.73 7.84 7.91
N VAL A 158 13.94 7.68 7.33
CA VAL A 158 14.26 8.19 5.99
C VAL A 158 13.40 7.52 4.93
N VAL A 159 13.27 6.19 4.95
CA VAL A 159 12.47 5.45 3.97
C VAL A 159 11.02 5.95 3.97
N PHE A 160 10.40 6.08 5.14
CA PHE A 160 9.00 6.48 5.23
C PHE A 160 8.78 7.98 4.95
N LEU A 161 9.73 8.85 5.29
CA LEU A 161 9.67 10.26 4.89
C LEU A 161 9.74 10.41 3.37
N VAL A 162 10.69 9.72 2.73
CA VAL A 162 10.83 9.72 1.26
C VAL A 162 9.60 9.11 0.61
N ALA A 163 9.11 7.97 1.11
CA ALA A 163 7.94 7.30 0.56
C ALA A 163 6.68 8.17 0.67
N GLY A 164 6.47 8.85 1.81
CA GLY A 164 5.36 9.78 1.99
C GLY A 164 5.45 11.00 1.07
N ALA A 165 6.64 11.58 0.91
CA ALA A 165 6.85 12.69 -0.02
C ALA A 165 6.62 12.26 -1.49
N LEU A 166 7.15 11.11 -1.89
CA LEU A 166 6.93 10.53 -3.22
C LEU A 166 5.44 10.27 -3.47
N ALA A 167 4.70 9.80 -2.46
CA ALA A 167 3.26 9.57 -2.60
C ALA A 167 2.48 10.86 -2.89
N VAL A 168 2.87 11.98 -2.28
CA VAL A 168 2.28 13.29 -2.58
C VAL A 168 2.68 13.73 -4.00
N VAL A 169 3.98 13.70 -4.33
CA VAL A 169 4.47 14.15 -5.64
C VAL A 169 3.80 13.38 -6.77
N LEU A 170 3.75 12.04 -6.68
CA LEU A 170 3.17 11.19 -7.72
C LEU A 170 1.66 11.44 -7.95
N ASN A 171 0.92 11.92 -6.94
CA ASN A 171 -0.52 12.20 -7.09
C ASN A 171 -0.84 13.66 -7.44
N VAL A 172 0.11 14.59 -7.30
CA VAL A 172 -0.10 16.02 -7.60
C VAL A 172 0.53 16.42 -8.94
N LEU A 173 1.43 15.61 -9.50
CA LEU A 173 2.01 15.85 -10.82
C LEU A 173 0.91 15.95 -11.90
N PRO A 174 1.00 16.94 -12.80
CA PRO A 174 0.04 17.05 -13.90
C PRO A 174 0.23 15.90 -14.90
N PRO A 175 -0.85 15.43 -15.56
CA PRO A 175 -0.77 14.35 -16.55
C PRO A 175 0.21 14.60 -17.71
N ALA A 176 0.52 15.87 -18.00
CA ALA A 176 1.52 16.27 -18.99
C ALA A 176 2.97 15.86 -18.62
N VAL A 177 3.25 15.67 -17.33
CA VAL A 177 4.57 15.24 -16.84
C VAL A 177 4.60 13.73 -16.63
N LEU A 178 3.55 13.18 -16.01
CA LEU A 178 3.46 11.76 -15.74
C LEU A 178 2.00 11.31 -15.86
N VAL A 179 1.74 10.41 -16.79
CA VAL A 179 0.39 9.86 -16.97
C VAL A 179 -0.05 9.12 -15.71
N GLY A 180 -1.31 9.35 -15.31
CA GLY A 180 -1.89 8.80 -14.08
C GLY A 180 -1.69 7.29 -13.90
N PRO A 181 -1.89 6.46 -14.95
CA PRO A 181 -1.59 5.04 -14.88
C PRO A 181 -0.16 4.73 -14.42
N LEU A 182 0.86 5.39 -14.95
CA LEU A 182 2.25 5.15 -14.54
C LEU A 182 2.52 5.67 -13.14
N ALA A 183 1.99 6.83 -12.77
CA ALA A 183 2.07 7.36 -11.41
C ALA A 183 1.53 6.35 -10.38
N GLN A 184 0.39 5.71 -10.69
CA GLN A 184 -0.19 4.66 -9.86
C GLN A 184 0.76 3.46 -9.67
N ARG A 185 1.49 3.04 -10.70
CA ARG A 185 2.43 1.90 -10.61
C ARG A 185 3.65 2.27 -9.77
N LEU A 186 4.20 3.46 -9.97
CA LEU A 186 5.32 3.95 -9.17
C LEU A 186 4.93 4.05 -7.69
N LEU A 187 3.73 4.58 -7.41
CA LEU A 187 3.21 4.65 -6.05
C LEU A 187 3.01 3.26 -5.44
N LEU A 188 2.47 2.30 -6.21
CA LEU A 188 2.34 0.92 -5.78
C LEU A 188 3.70 0.33 -5.40
N LEU A 189 4.75 0.53 -6.22
CA LEU A 189 6.09 0.04 -5.92
C LEU A 189 6.67 0.69 -4.66
N VAL A 190 6.49 2.00 -4.47
CA VAL A 190 6.91 2.73 -3.26
C VAL A 190 6.19 2.19 -2.01
N TRP A 191 4.89 1.94 -2.13
CA TRP A 191 4.07 1.38 -1.06
C TRP A 191 4.50 -0.05 -0.71
N LEU A 192 4.66 -0.94 -1.70
CA LEU A 192 5.14 -2.31 -1.49
C LEU A 192 6.54 -2.36 -0.89
N ALA A 193 7.46 -1.49 -1.33
CA ALA A 193 8.78 -1.37 -0.73
C ALA A 193 8.69 -0.96 0.75
N SER A 194 7.77 -0.06 1.09
CA SER A 194 7.52 0.35 2.47
C SER A 194 6.96 -0.79 3.32
N VAL A 195 6.08 -1.64 2.76
CA VAL A 195 5.61 -2.87 3.41
C VAL A 195 6.78 -3.82 3.68
N VAL A 196 7.65 -4.06 2.70
CA VAL A 196 8.84 -4.92 2.86
C VAL A 196 9.79 -4.36 3.93
N VAL A 197 10.05 -3.05 3.94
CA VAL A 197 10.88 -2.42 4.97
C VAL A 197 10.25 -2.57 6.35
N ALA A 198 8.96 -2.24 6.50
CA ALA A 198 8.23 -2.39 7.76
C ALA A 198 8.26 -3.82 8.29
N SER A 199 8.15 -4.82 7.41
CA SER A 199 8.18 -6.24 7.79
C SER A 199 9.49 -6.65 8.47
N ARG A 200 10.59 -5.92 8.20
CA ARG A 200 11.95 -6.24 8.65
C ARG A 200 12.48 -5.32 9.75
N SER A 201 11.85 -4.18 9.99
CA SER A 201 12.30 -3.18 10.97
C SER A 201 12.36 -3.73 12.40
N ARG A 202 13.35 -3.27 13.17
CA ARG A 202 13.59 -3.61 14.58
C ARG A 202 13.80 -2.33 15.37
#